data_AF-A0A7V2SAT8-F1
#
_entry.id   AF-A0A7V2SAT8-F1
#
_cell.length_a   1.000
_cell.length_b   1.000
_cell.length_c   1.000
_cell.angle_alpha   90.00
_cell.angle_beta   90.00
_cell.angle_gamma   90.00
#
_symmetry.space_group_name_H-M   'P 1'
#
loop_
_entity.id
_entity.type
_entity.pdbx_description
1 polymer ?
#
loop_
_entity_poly.entity_id
_entity_poly.type
_entity_poly.pdbx_seq_one_letter_code
_entity_poly.pdbx_strand_id
1 'polypeptide(L)'
;MNSLKWIKFFSISIVLSLSACSDKPEWVSIYNECKEQIQTSIDEIKQSPDTPQAMGNMMQSFGMSACEMIKNTCEQDPKGAACQSIVNSHKEQK
;
A
#
# COMPACT_ATOMS: atom_id res chain seq x y z
N MET A 1 -26.44 18.99 52.87
CA MET A 1 -26.50 17.91 51.86
C MET A 1 -26.26 18.51 50.48
N ASN A 2 -25.18 18.06 49.84
CA ASN A 2 -24.80 18.07 48.41
C ASN A 2 -24.65 19.44 47.72
N SER A 3 -23.45 20.03 47.68
CA SER A 3 -22.23 19.69 46.90
C SER A 3 -22.30 19.99 45.39
N LEU A 4 -21.66 21.12 45.05
CA LEU A 4 -20.68 21.30 43.97
C LEU A 4 -20.87 20.43 42.72
N LYS A 5 -21.70 20.90 41.80
CA LYS A 5 -21.50 20.78 40.35
C LYS A 5 -21.41 22.24 39.90
N TRP A 6 -20.32 22.76 39.37
CA TRP A 6 -19.86 22.56 38.01
C TRP A 6 -18.39 22.97 37.96
N ILE A 7 -17.52 21.97 37.87
CA ILE A 7 -16.07 22.15 37.77
C ILE A 7 -15.75 22.70 36.38
N LYS A 8 -14.94 23.74 36.42
CA LYS A 8 -14.38 24.54 35.34
C LYS A 8 -13.63 23.67 34.33
N PHE A 9 -13.74 24.08 33.06
CA PHE A 9 -12.62 24.21 32.11
C PHE A 9 -11.42 23.31 32.43
N PHE A 10 -11.56 22.01 32.16
CA PHE A 10 -10.41 21.16 32.01
C PHE A 10 -10.01 21.18 30.54
N SER A 11 -9.00 22.00 30.25
CA SER A 11 -8.14 21.90 29.08
C SER A 11 -7.71 20.45 28.92
N ILE A 12 -8.44 19.70 28.10
CA ILE A 12 -7.97 18.43 27.59
C ILE A 12 -7.48 18.73 26.18
N SER A 13 -6.28 19.30 26.14
CA SER A 13 -5.38 19.17 25.00
C SER A 13 -5.03 17.69 24.88
N ILE A 14 -5.93 16.88 24.30
CA ILE A 14 -5.53 15.61 23.69
C ILE A 14 -4.70 16.02 22.47
N VAL A 15 -3.42 16.21 22.72
CA VAL A 15 -2.39 15.99 21.72
C VAL A 15 -2.57 14.52 21.34
N LEU A 16 -3.25 14.28 20.21
CA LEU A 16 -3.27 12.97 19.55
C LEU A 16 -1.84 12.69 19.04
N SER A 17 -0.95 12.32 19.96
CA SER A 17 0.33 11.68 19.69
C SER A 17 0.06 10.23 19.25
N LEU A 18 -0.56 10.07 18.08
CA LEU A 18 -0.83 8.79 17.42
C LEU A 18 -0.10 8.66 16.08
N SER A 19 0.99 9.40 15.87
CA SER A 19 1.85 9.26 14.67
C SER A 19 3.01 8.28 14.86
N ALA A 20 2.91 7.34 15.81
CA ALA A 20 3.87 6.27 15.99
C ALA A 20 3.19 4.90 15.79
N CYS A 21 2.67 4.62 14.59
CA CYS A 21 2.13 3.29 14.23
C CYS A 21 2.19 3.02 12.72
N SER A 22 3.41 2.82 12.20
CA SER A 22 3.81 1.92 11.09
C SER A 22 4.91 2.56 10.26
N ASP A 23 6.16 2.35 10.68
CA ASP A 23 7.40 2.73 9.97
C ASP A 23 7.61 1.93 8.66
N LYS A 24 6.54 1.47 8.01
CA LYS A 24 6.62 0.83 6.69
C LYS A 24 6.37 1.89 5.63
N PRO A 25 7.32 2.11 4.71
CA PRO A 25 7.12 3.04 3.61
C PRO A 25 5.83 2.72 2.85
N GLU A 26 5.06 3.73 2.46
CA GLU A 26 3.79 3.52 1.72
C GLU A 26 3.98 2.73 0.43
N TRP A 27 5.16 2.83 -0.21
CA TRP A 27 5.47 2.04 -1.40
C TRP A 27 5.48 0.53 -1.14
N VAL A 28 5.68 0.09 0.11
CA VAL A 28 5.67 -1.34 0.48
C VAL A 28 4.26 -1.92 0.35
N SER A 29 3.22 -1.18 0.73
CA SER A 29 1.84 -1.65 0.52
C SER A 29 1.51 -1.69 -0.97
N ILE A 30 1.94 -0.70 -1.75
CA ILE A 30 1.74 -0.65 -3.20
C ILE A 30 2.41 -1.84 -3.90
N TYR A 31 3.65 -2.16 -3.51
CA TYR A 31 4.35 -3.34 -4.03
C TYR A 31 3.61 -4.64 -3.70
N ASN A 32 3.11 -4.79 -2.47
CA ASN A 32 2.37 -5.99 -2.06
C ASN A 32 1.02 -6.10 -2.79
N GLU A 33 0.27 -5.00 -2.92
CA GLU A 33 -0.98 -4.95 -3.67
C GLU A 33 -0.74 -5.27 -5.16
N CYS A 34 0.33 -4.74 -5.76
CA CYS A 34 0.73 -5.09 -7.13
C CYS A 34 0.95 -6.59 -7.29
N LYS A 35 1.72 -7.20 -6.38
CA LYS A 35 1.95 -8.65 -6.41
C LYS A 35 0.67 -9.46 -6.24
N GLU A 36 -0.19 -9.05 -5.32
CA GLU A 36 -1.46 -9.73 -5.07
C GLU A 36 -2.35 -9.68 -6.31
N GLN A 37 -2.50 -8.50 -6.93
CA GLN A 37 -3.28 -8.36 -8.17
C GLN A 37 -2.73 -9.22 -9.30
N ILE A 38 -1.41 -9.20 -9.53
CA ILE A 38 -0.79 -10.07 -10.54
C ILE A 38 -1.05 -11.54 -10.20
N GLN A 39 -0.87 -11.97 -8.95
CA GLN A 39 -1.10 -13.35 -8.57
C GLN A 39 -2.56 -13.75 -8.78
N THR A 40 -3.53 -12.92 -8.37
CA THR A 40 -4.96 -13.15 -8.59
C THR A 40 -5.29 -13.25 -10.08
N SER A 41 -4.86 -12.29 -10.89
CA SER A 41 -5.10 -12.33 -12.34
C SER A 41 -4.46 -13.56 -12.99
N ILE A 42 -3.27 -13.97 -12.54
CA ILE A 42 -2.62 -15.18 -13.05
C ILE A 42 -3.34 -16.45 -12.62
N ASP A 43 -3.86 -16.51 -11.40
CA ASP A 43 -4.64 -17.65 -10.93
C ASP A 43 -5.95 -17.79 -11.71
N GLU A 44 -6.62 -16.67 -12.02
CA GLU A 44 -7.79 -16.64 -12.92
C GLU A 44 -7.43 -17.11 -14.34
N ILE A 45 -6.32 -16.62 -14.89
CA ILE A 45 -5.84 -17.00 -16.23
C ILE A 45 -5.43 -18.48 -16.28
N LYS A 46 -4.78 -19.00 -15.25
CA LYS A 46 -4.38 -20.43 -15.17
C LYS A 46 -5.58 -21.35 -14.98
N GLN A 47 -6.69 -20.85 -14.42
CA GLN A 47 -7.95 -21.59 -14.33
C GLN A 47 -8.76 -21.54 -15.63
N SER A 48 -8.46 -20.60 -16.54
CA SER A 48 -9.08 -20.55 -17.85
C SER A 48 -8.58 -21.73 -18.72
N PRO A 49 -9.47 -22.60 -19.22
CA PRO A 49 -9.10 -23.72 -20.07
C PRO A 49 -8.52 -23.28 -21.43
N ASP A 50 -8.77 -22.03 -21.81
CA ASP A 50 -8.37 -21.46 -23.11
C ASP A 50 -6.98 -20.82 -23.08
N THR A 51 -6.35 -20.67 -21.91
CA THR A 51 -5.04 -20.02 -21.81
C THR A 51 -3.91 -21.04 -21.72
N PRO A 52 -2.94 -21.01 -22.66
CA PRO A 52 -1.75 -21.84 -22.55
C PRO A 52 -0.99 -21.54 -21.26
N GLN A 53 -0.54 -22.58 -20.54
CA GLN A 53 0.27 -22.42 -19.32
C GLN A 53 1.52 -21.57 -19.55
N ALA A 54 2.12 -21.63 -20.74
CA ALA A 54 3.24 -20.78 -21.13
C ALA A 54 2.87 -19.29 -21.12
N MET A 55 1.65 -18.93 -21.53
CA MET A 55 1.15 -17.56 -21.51
C MET A 55 0.87 -17.10 -20.08
N GLY A 56 0.27 -17.95 -19.24
CA GLY A 56 0.11 -17.64 -17.81
C GLY A 56 1.44 -17.39 -17.11
N ASN A 57 2.46 -18.21 -17.38
CA ASN A 57 3.80 -18.00 -16.81
C ASN A 57 4.48 -16.74 -17.36
N MET A 58 4.31 -16.44 -18.66
CA MET A 58 4.83 -15.21 -19.26
C MET A 58 4.18 -13.98 -18.59
N MET A 59 2.86 -13.94 -18.48
CA MET A 59 2.14 -12.83 -17.83
C MET A 59 2.55 -12.69 -16.36
N GLN A 60 2.81 -13.80 -15.65
CA GLN A 60 3.31 -13.76 -14.28
C GLN A 60 4.70 -13.10 -14.22
N SER A 61 5.63 -13.48 -15.09
CA SER A 61 6.97 -12.88 -15.13
C SER A 61 6.92 -11.38 -15.49
N PHE A 62 6.10 -11.00 -16.47
CA PHE A 62 5.94 -9.60 -16.86
C PHE A 62 5.30 -8.76 -15.74
N GLY A 63 4.21 -9.25 -15.15
CA GLY A 63 3.54 -8.58 -14.04
C GLY A 63 4.45 -8.41 -12.82
N MET A 64 5.17 -9.47 -12.45
CA MET A 64 6.10 -9.42 -11.34
C MET A 64 7.27 -8.47 -11.59
N SER A 65 7.79 -8.40 -12.82
CA SER A 65 8.84 -7.45 -13.19
C SER A 65 8.39 -6.00 -13.03
N ALA A 66 7.13 -5.69 -13.36
CA ALA A 66 6.56 -4.36 -13.12
C ALA A 66 6.48 -4.03 -11.61
N CYS A 67 6.04 -4.99 -10.78
CA CYS A 67 6.04 -4.80 -9.33
C CYS A 67 7.46 -4.66 -8.77
N GLU A 68 8.43 -5.42 -9.27
CA GLU A 68 9.83 -5.30 -8.89
C GLU A 68 10.44 -3.94 -9.27
N MET A 69 9.98 -3.32 -10.36
CA MET A 69 10.38 -1.95 -10.70
C MET A 69 9.97 -0.94 -9.61
N ILE A 70 8.77 -1.08 -9.05
CA ILE A 70 8.30 -0.24 -7.93
C ILE A 70 9.24 -0.44 -6.74
N LYS A 71 9.49 -1.70 -6.36
CA LYS A 71 10.39 -2.04 -5.26
C LYS A 71 11.77 -1.44 -5.50
N ASN A 72 12.40 -1.72 -6.64
CA ASN A 72 13.76 -1.28 -6.94
C ASN A 72 13.88 0.24 -6.96
N THR A 73 12.89 0.95 -7.51
CA THR A 73 12.87 2.42 -7.56
C THR A 73 12.74 3.02 -6.16
N CYS A 74 11.80 2.50 -5.37
CA CYS A 74 11.47 3.04 -4.06
C CYS A 74 12.40 2.57 -2.93
N GLU A 75 13.05 1.43 -3.08
CA GLU A 75 14.05 0.94 -2.12
C GLU A 75 15.38 1.69 -2.29
N GLN A 76 15.75 2.04 -3.53
CA GLN A 76 16.93 2.85 -3.82
C GLN A 76 16.76 4.32 -3.39
N ASP A 77 15.59 4.93 -3.69
CA ASP A 77 15.29 6.30 -3.29
C ASP A 77 13.82 6.46 -2.86
N PRO A 78 13.50 6.19 -1.58
CA PRO A 78 12.12 6.22 -1.07
C PRO A 78 11.51 7.64 -1.05
N LYS A 79 12.34 8.68 -1.09
CA LYS A 79 11.91 10.09 -1.14
C LYS A 79 12.07 10.70 -2.54
N GLY A 80 12.63 9.95 -3.49
CA GLY A 80 12.85 10.39 -4.85
C GLY A 80 11.56 10.65 -5.61
N ALA A 81 11.63 11.56 -6.58
CA ALA A 81 10.48 11.96 -7.39
C ALA A 81 9.80 10.76 -8.08
N ALA A 82 10.59 9.76 -8.52
CA ALA A 82 10.05 8.56 -9.14
C ALA A 82 9.22 7.71 -8.16
N CYS A 83 9.72 7.46 -6.95
CA CYS A 83 8.96 6.72 -5.94
C CYS A 83 7.71 7.50 -5.48
N GLN A 84 7.86 8.80 -5.23
CA GLN A 84 6.74 9.67 -4.83
C GLN A 84 5.67 9.75 -5.92
N SER A 85 6.06 9.78 -7.20
CA SER A 85 5.10 9.72 -8.31
C SER A 85 4.29 8.43 -8.28
N ILE A 86 4.93 7.27 -8.07
CA ILE A 86 4.24 5.98 -7.98
C ILE A 86 3.26 5.97 -6.80
N VAL A 87 3.71 6.46 -5.63
CA VAL A 87 2.89 6.54 -4.43
C VAL A 87 1.67 7.45 -4.64
N ASN A 88 1.89 8.62 -5.24
CA ASN A 88 0.82 9.59 -5.48
C ASN A 88 -0.17 9.08 -6.53
N SER A 89 0.29 8.50 -7.64
CA SER A 89 -0.58 7.92 -8.66
C SER A 89 -1.43 6.76 -8.13
N HIS A 90 -0.92 5.99 -7.17
CA HIS A 90 -1.72 4.95 -6.51
C HIS A 90 -2.78 5.54 -5.56
N LYS A 91 -2.48 6.64 -4.88
CA LYS A 91 -3.45 7.35 -4.01
C LYS A 91 -4.60 7.96 -4.79
N GLU A 92 -4.34 8.49 -5.99
CA GLU A 92 -5.40 9.08 -6.84
C GLU A 92 -6.38 8.05 -7.41
N GLN A 93 -6.04 6.76 -7.36
CA GLN A 93 -6.90 5.66 -7.82
C GLN A 93 -7.75 5.01 -6.70
N LYS A 94 -7.62 5.47 -5.45
CA LYS A 94 -8.47 5.07 -4.31
C LYS A 94 -9.41 6.21 -3.92
#